data_AF-Q8SV12-F1
#
_entry.id   AF-Q8SV12-F1
#
_cell.length_a   1.000
_cell.length_b   1.000
_cell.length_c   1.000
_cell.angle_alpha   90.00
_cell.angle_beta   90.00
_cell.angle_gamma   90.00
#
_symmetry.space_group_name_H-M   'P 1'
#
loop_
_entity.id
_entity.type
_entity.pdbx_description
1 polymer ?
#
loop_
_entity_poly.entity_id
_entity_poly.type
_entity_poly.pdbx_seq_one_letter_code
_entity_poly.pdbx_strand_id
1 'polypeptide(L)'
;MRLAALIRKRANDLLASLRRLRTEIHSPDVFGLVLGDIQKSYLRLAVLLNKPGIQHQEPVEVDSVNGIVRYKAGELEFLYHADHGVVSVDAGDIGVSSHILCSVRSEPVVKHLETIGNMLAMYVGYERAPCDVCGSYATVPGLLTPTGRSIEDDFVLVHHAECRMESLE
;
A
#
# COMPACT_ATOMS: atom_id res chain seq x y z
N MET A 1 11.67 -5.70 3.05
CA MET A 1 11.17 -6.37 4.28
C MET A 1 10.32 -7.55 3.86
N ARG A 2 10.52 -8.75 4.44
CA ARG A 2 9.71 -9.92 4.10
C ARG A 2 8.41 -9.94 4.91
N LEU A 3 7.28 -10.20 4.26
CA LEU A 3 5.94 -10.27 4.87
C LEU A 3 5.91 -11.24 6.06
N ALA A 4 6.53 -12.42 5.90
CA ALA A 4 6.60 -13.43 6.96
C ALA A 4 7.30 -12.95 8.24
N ALA A 5 8.33 -12.10 8.10
CA ALA A 5 9.04 -11.52 9.25
C ALA A 5 8.15 -10.49 9.96
N LEU A 6 7.44 -9.65 9.20
CA LEU A 6 6.52 -8.66 9.76
C LEU A 6 5.32 -9.32 10.46
N ILE A 7 4.75 -10.37 9.88
CA ILE A 7 3.70 -11.20 10.52
C ILE A 7 4.20 -11.76 11.85
N ARG A 8 5.42 -12.33 11.87
CA ARG A 8 6.01 -12.89 13.10
C ARG A 8 6.16 -11.82 14.18
N LYS A 9 6.63 -10.63 13.82
CA LYS A 9 6.72 -9.49 14.75
C LYS A 9 5.35 -9.14 15.33
N ARG A 10 4.33 -8.95 14.49
CA ARG A 10 2.97 -8.61 14.96
C ARG A 10 2.32 -9.70 15.80
N ALA A 11 2.58 -10.97 15.51
CA ALA A 11 2.15 -12.08 16.35
C ALA A 11 2.80 -12.01 17.75
N ASN A 12 4.09 -11.68 17.82
CA ASN A 12 4.79 -11.48 19.10
C ASN A 12 4.24 -10.27 19.88
N ASP A 13 3.95 -9.16 19.20
CA ASP A 13 3.32 -7.98 19.81
C ASP A 13 1.96 -8.35 20.44
N LEU A 14 1.13 -9.10 19.71
CA LEU A 14 -0.16 -9.59 20.22
C LEU A 14 0.01 -10.51 21.42
N LEU A 15 0.96 -11.45 21.37
CA LEU A 15 1.25 -12.35 22.50
C LEU A 15 1.74 -11.57 23.72
N ALA A 16 2.53 -10.51 23.55
CA ALA A 16 2.96 -9.63 24.62
C ALA A 16 1.75 -8.91 25.25
N SER A 17 0.88 -8.33 24.44
CA SER A 17 -0.37 -7.69 24.92
C SER A 17 -1.28 -8.67 25.66
N LEU A 18 -1.40 -9.92 25.19
CA LEU A 18 -2.16 -10.97 25.87
C LEU A 18 -1.55 -11.37 27.21
N ARG A 19 -0.22 -11.39 27.34
CA ARG A 19 0.44 -11.67 28.63
C ARG A 19 0.15 -10.58 29.66
N ARG A 20 0.03 -9.31 29.22
CA ARG A 20 -0.31 -8.18 30.11
C ARG A 20 -1.67 -8.36 30.78
N LEU A 21 -2.66 -9.00 30.13
CA LEU A 21 -3.92 -9.35 30.79
C LEU A 21 -3.70 -10.21 32.05
N ARG A 22 -2.72 -11.10 32.02
CA ARG A 22 -2.44 -11.99 33.16
C ARG A 22 -1.75 -11.27 34.31
N THR A 23 -1.02 -10.19 34.05
CA THR A 23 -0.06 -9.61 35.00
C THR A 23 -0.41 -8.21 35.48
N GLU A 24 -1.19 -7.43 34.72
CA GLU A 24 -1.36 -5.98 34.97
C GLU A 24 -2.80 -5.56 35.33
N ILE A 25 -3.77 -6.47 35.36
CA ILE A 25 -5.16 -6.09 35.67
C ILE A 25 -5.31 -5.87 37.18
N HIS A 26 -5.29 -4.59 37.57
CA HIS A 26 -5.55 -4.16 38.95
C HIS A 26 -6.73 -3.17 39.06
N SER A 27 -7.34 -2.78 37.92
CA SER A 27 -8.54 -1.93 37.88
C SER A 27 -9.31 -2.10 36.57
N PRO A 28 -10.61 -1.74 36.53
CA PRO A 28 -11.41 -1.75 35.31
C PRO A 28 -10.87 -0.86 34.18
N ASP A 29 -10.31 0.30 34.52
CA ASP A 29 -9.75 1.22 33.52
C ASP A 29 -8.51 0.63 32.83
N VAL A 30 -7.63 0.02 33.62
CA VAL A 30 -6.44 -0.68 33.10
C VAL A 30 -6.84 -1.90 32.28
N PHE A 31 -7.90 -2.62 32.68
CA PHE A 31 -8.46 -3.70 31.88
C PHE A 31 -8.93 -3.21 30.50
N GLY A 32 -9.67 -2.09 30.45
CA GLY A 32 -10.11 -1.48 29.19
C GLY A 32 -8.95 -1.08 28.28
N LEU A 33 -7.89 -0.49 28.84
CA LEU A 33 -6.68 -0.14 28.10
C LEU A 33 -5.98 -1.37 27.50
N VAL A 34 -5.78 -2.42 28.31
CA VAL A 34 -5.14 -3.67 27.85
C VAL A 34 -5.97 -4.36 26.76
N LEU A 35 -7.30 -4.37 26.88
CA LEU A 35 -8.18 -4.89 25.82
C LEU A 35 -8.07 -4.08 24.53
N GLY A 36 -7.99 -2.75 24.63
CA GLY A 36 -7.79 -1.86 23.48
C GLY A 36 -6.46 -2.13 22.77
N ASP A 37 -5.38 -2.37 23.53
CA ASP A 37 -4.07 -2.75 22.99
C ASP A 37 -4.12 -4.09 22.26
N ILE A 38 -4.80 -5.09 22.84
CA ILE A 38 -4.99 -6.41 22.21
C ILE A 38 -5.76 -6.28 20.90
N GLN A 39 -6.87 -5.52 20.91
CA GLN A 39 -7.67 -5.32 19.72
C GLN A 39 -6.84 -4.67 18.60
N LYS A 40 -6.06 -3.63 18.91
CA LYS A 40 -5.18 -2.98 17.93
C LYS A 40 -4.11 -3.93 17.38
N SER A 41 -3.44 -4.68 18.26
CA SER A 41 -2.43 -5.67 17.84
C SER A 41 -3.03 -6.78 16.98
N TYR A 42 -4.24 -7.25 17.32
CA TYR A 42 -4.97 -8.23 16.52
C TYR A 42 -5.32 -7.70 15.13
N LEU A 43 -5.88 -6.49 15.02
CA LEU A 43 -6.23 -5.89 13.74
C LEU A 43 -5.00 -5.75 12.82
N ARG A 44 -3.87 -5.27 13.37
CA ARG A 44 -2.62 -5.16 12.61
C ARG A 44 -2.15 -6.52 12.08
N LEU A 45 -2.20 -7.56 12.91
CA LEU A 45 -1.85 -8.91 12.49
C LEU A 45 -2.82 -9.45 11.42
N ALA A 46 -4.13 -9.25 11.61
CA ALA A 46 -5.15 -9.72 10.69
C ALA A 46 -5.00 -9.08 9.30
N VAL A 47 -4.67 -7.80 9.23
CA VAL A 47 -4.37 -7.10 7.97
C VAL A 47 -3.24 -7.78 7.21
N LEU A 48 -2.13 -8.08 7.90
CA LEU A 48 -0.95 -8.68 7.28
C LEU A 48 -1.18 -10.14 6.86
N LEU A 49 -1.93 -10.91 7.64
CA LEU A 49 -2.26 -12.30 7.31
C LEU A 49 -3.13 -12.41 6.05
N ASN A 50 -3.92 -11.39 5.74
CA ASN A 50 -4.75 -11.32 4.54
C ASN A 50 -4.10 -10.50 3.42
N LYS A 51 -2.83 -10.13 3.56
CA LYS A 51 -2.14 -9.31 2.58
C LYS A 51 -1.91 -10.12 1.31
N PRO A 52 -2.36 -9.64 0.13
CA PRO A 52 -1.99 -10.30 -1.12
C PRO A 52 -0.47 -10.16 -1.33
N GLY A 53 0.16 -11.20 -1.86
CA GLY A 53 1.52 -11.08 -2.38
C GLY A 53 1.58 -10.13 -3.56
N ILE A 54 2.78 -9.69 -3.93
CA ILE A 54 2.94 -8.84 -5.13
C ILE A 54 2.44 -9.61 -6.35
N GLN A 55 1.40 -9.08 -6.98
CA GLN A 55 0.97 -9.51 -8.29
C GLN A 55 1.48 -8.47 -9.29
N HIS A 56 2.56 -8.81 -9.99
CA HIS A 56 2.94 -8.05 -11.16
C HIS A 56 1.92 -8.33 -12.26
N GLN A 57 1.17 -7.29 -12.63
CA GLN A 57 0.38 -7.30 -13.85
C GLN A 57 1.18 -6.54 -14.90
N GLU A 58 1.67 -7.27 -15.90
CA GLU A 58 2.26 -6.62 -17.06
C GLU A 58 1.17 -5.84 -17.79
N PRO A 59 1.41 -4.55 -18.11
CA PRO A 59 0.46 -3.77 -18.89
C PRO A 59 0.28 -4.39 -20.27
N VAL A 60 -0.97 -4.59 -20.67
CA VAL A 60 -1.29 -5.10 -22.00
C VAL A 60 -1.58 -3.92 -22.92
N GLU A 61 -0.98 -3.93 -24.11
CA GLU A 61 -1.30 -2.98 -25.17
C GLU A 61 -2.74 -3.18 -25.64
N VAL A 62 -3.54 -2.12 -25.59
CA VAL A 62 -4.96 -2.12 -25.99
C VAL A 62 -5.08 -1.66 -27.45
N ASP A 63 -4.50 -0.51 -27.76
CA ASP A 63 -4.43 0.03 -29.11
C ASP A 63 -3.33 1.08 -29.27
N SER A 64 -3.10 1.47 -30.52
CA SER A 64 -2.12 2.50 -30.89
C SER A 64 -2.72 3.44 -31.93
N VAL A 65 -2.68 4.74 -31.64
CA VAL A 65 -3.21 5.79 -32.52
C VAL A 65 -2.18 6.92 -32.61
N ASN A 66 -1.74 7.26 -33.82
CA ASN A 66 -0.79 8.33 -34.09
C ASN A 66 0.52 8.24 -33.27
N GLY A 67 1.04 7.02 -33.07
CA GLY A 67 2.27 6.79 -32.30
C GLY A 67 2.10 6.84 -30.77
N ILE A 68 0.87 7.02 -30.28
CA ILE A 68 0.52 6.90 -28.86
C ILE A 68 -0.09 5.53 -28.64
N VAL A 69 0.55 4.74 -27.77
CA VAL A 69 0.12 3.41 -27.37
C VAL A 69 -0.65 3.51 -26.05
N ARG A 70 -1.82 2.89 -26.00
CA ARG A 70 -2.60 2.75 -24.78
C ARG A 70 -2.33 1.40 -24.14
N TYR A 71 -2.00 1.42 -22.86
CA TYR A 71 -1.80 0.22 -22.04
C TYR A 71 -2.85 0.13 -20.94
N LYS A 72 -3.21 -1.09 -20.56
CA LYS A 72 -4.15 -1.39 -19.47
C LYS A 72 -3.62 -2.48 -18.54
N ALA A 73 -3.81 -2.28 -17.23
CA ALA A 73 -3.52 -3.26 -16.18
C ALA A 73 -4.64 -3.21 -15.11
N GLY A 74 -5.58 -4.16 -15.16
CA GLY A 74 -6.77 -4.13 -14.31
C GLY A 74 -7.66 -2.92 -14.62
N GLU A 75 -7.97 -2.13 -13.60
CA GLU A 75 -8.75 -0.87 -13.71
C GLU A 75 -7.88 0.35 -14.09
N LEU A 76 -6.56 0.18 -14.18
CA LEU A 76 -5.62 1.26 -14.51
C LEU A 76 -5.32 1.29 -16.01
N GLU A 77 -5.27 2.49 -16.58
CA GLU A 77 -4.92 2.74 -17.98
C GLU A 77 -3.86 3.84 -18.10
N PHE A 78 -2.98 3.76 -19.10
CA PHE A 78 -2.05 4.85 -19.40
C PHE A 78 -1.74 4.96 -20.89
N LEU A 79 -1.35 6.17 -21.30
CA LEU A 79 -0.92 6.47 -22.67
C LEU A 79 0.59 6.68 -22.70
N TYR A 80 1.26 6.10 -23.69
CA TYR A 80 2.71 6.17 -23.86
C TYR A 80 3.08 6.55 -25.30
N HIS A 81 4.03 7.46 -25.45
CA HIS A 81 4.64 7.82 -26.73
C HIS A 81 6.14 7.56 -26.67
N ALA A 82 6.76 7.02 -27.73
CA ALA A 82 8.17 6.63 -27.72
C ALA A 82 9.12 7.79 -27.36
N ASP A 83 8.87 8.99 -27.90
CA ASP A 83 9.73 10.16 -27.68
C ASP A 83 9.36 11.01 -26.45
N HIS A 84 8.13 10.86 -25.93
CA HIS A 84 7.58 11.71 -24.87
C HIS A 84 7.28 10.95 -23.57
N GLY A 85 7.41 9.62 -23.60
CA GLY A 85 7.10 8.73 -22.49
C GLY A 85 5.60 8.70 -22.16
N VAL A 86 5.29 8.42 -20.89
CA VAL A 86 3.92 8.43 -20.38
C VAL A 86 3.28 9.82 -20.46
N VAL A 87 2.17 9.90 -21.21
CA VAL A 87 1.40 11.11 -21.50
C VAL A 87 0.25 11.30 -20.50
N SER A 88 -0.44 10.23 -20.11
CA SER A 88 -1.54 10.27 -19.15
C SER A 88 -1.65 8.96 -18.38
N VAL A 89 -2.24 9.02 -17.19
CA VAL A 89 -2.58 7.87 -16.35
C VAL A 89 -4.00 8.04 -15.82
N ASP A 90 -4.79 6.99 -15.94
CA ASP A 90 -6.12 6.87 -15.33
C ASP A 90 -6.12 5.70 -14.35
N ALA A 91 -6.42 5.99 -13.09
CA ALA A 91 -6.50 5.04 -11.98
C ALA A 91 -7.90 4.94 -11.38
N GLY A 92 -8.89 5.64 -11.94
CA GLY A 92 -10.22 5.82 -11.33
C GLY A 92 -10.27 6.85 -10.19
N ASP A 93 -9.11 7.27 -9.64
CA ASP A 93 -8.99 8.40 -8.69
C ASP A 93 -8.00 9.43 -9.21
N ILE A 94 -8.44 10.70 -9.23
CA ILE A 94 -7.68 11.82 -9.79
C ILE A 94 -6.38 12.08 -9.00
N GLY A 95 -6.41 11.90 -7.68
CA GLY A 95 -5.24 12.08 -6.82
C GLY A 95 -4.17 11.03 -7.11
N VAL A 96 -4.57 9.76 -7.22
CA VAL A 96 -3.69 8.65 -7.59
C VAL A 96 -3.14 8.82 -9.01
N SER A 97 -4.00 9.15 -9.98
CA SER A 97 -3.58 9.46 -11.35
C SER A 97 -2.51 10.56 -11.39
N SER A 98 -2.75 11.66 -10.67
CA SER A 98 -1.80 12.78 -10.61
C SER A 98 -0.49 12.36 -9.96
N HIS A 99 -0.53 11.61 -8.86
CA HIS A 99 0.66 11.15 -8.17
C HIS A 99 1.51 10.22 -9.04
N ILE A 100 0.90 9.22 -9.69
CA ILE A 100 1.59 8.30 -10.58
C ILE A 100 2.22 9.08 -11.75
N LEU A 101 1.45 9.93 -12.41
CA LEU A 101 1.94 10.70 -13.55
C LEU A 101 3.12 11.61 -13.16
N CYS A 102 3.03 12.32 -12.04
CA CYS A 102 4.13 13.16 -11.54
C CYS A 102 5.38 12.35 -11.23
N SER A 103 5.24 11.20 -10.58
CA SER A 103 6.37 10.36 -10.19
C SER A 103 7.04 9.67 -11.38
N VAL A 104 6.26 9.27 -12.39
CA VAL A 104 6.81 8.73 -13.64
C VAL A 104 7.59 9.82 -14.39
N ARG A 105 7.05 11.03 -14.47
CA ARG A 105 7.67 12.16 -15.17
C ARG A 105 8.90 12.77 -14.48
N SER A 106 9.17 12.42 -13.22
CA SER A 106 10.43 12.79 -12.56
C SER A 106 11.60 11.91 -13.00
N GLU A 107 11.35 10.80 -13.69
CA GLU A 107 12.39 9.92 -14.23
C GLU A 107 12.69 10.24 -15.71
N PRO A 108 13.83 9.75 -16.26
CA PRO A 108 14.08 9.80 -17.70
C PRO A 108 13.07 8.95 -18.50
N VAL A 109 12.69 9.38 -19.71
CA VAL A 109 11.70 8.71 -20.59
C VAL A 109 11.95 7.20 -20.73
N VAL A 110 13.21 6.79 -20.89
CA VAL A 110 13.61 5.37 -21.03
C VAL A 110 13.21 4.50 -19.84
N LYS A 111 13.00 5.09 -18.66
CA LYS A 111 12.55 4.41 -17.44
C LYS A 111 11.04 4.53 -17.20
N HIS A 112 10.30 5.28 -18.01
CA HIS A 112 8.89 5.54 -17.72
C HIS A 112 8.06 4.25 -17.71
N LEU A 113 8.31 3.31 -18.63
CA LEU A 113 7.59 2.02 -18.68
C LEU A 113 7.87 1.14 -17.46
N GLU A 114 9.11 1.08 -17.01
CA GLU A 114 9.47 0.37 -15.78
C GLU A 114 8.84 1.03 -14.55
N THR A 115 8.95 2.36 -14.46
CA THR A 115 8.45 3.15 -13.32
C THR A 115 6.93 3.04 -13.21
N ILE A 116 6.21 3.16 -14.34
CA ILE A 116 4.76 2.99 -14.33
C ILE A 116 4.37 1.55 -14.03
N GLY A 117 5.10 0.55 -14.53
CA GLY A 117 4.88 -0.86 -14.16
C GLY A 117 4.98 -1.09 -12.64
N ASN A 118 6.00 -0.53 -12.00
CA ASN A 118 6.16 -0.59 -10.55
C ASN A 118 5.03 0.16 -9.82
N MET A 119 4.63 1.33 -10.32
CA MET A 119 3.49 2.06 -9.76
C MET A 119 2.18 1.28 -9.89
N LEU A 120 1.94 0.65 -11.04
CA LEU A 120 0.74 -0.16 -11.27
C LEU A 120 0.67 -1.31 -10.27
N ALA A 121 1.77 -2.03 -10.05
CA ALA A 121 1.85 -3.09 -9.03
C ALA A 121 1.49 -2.58 -7.62
N MET A 122 1.83 -1.32 -7.29
CA MET A 122 1.48 -0.72 -6.00
C MET A 122 -0.01 -0.36 -5.88
N TYR A 123 -0.66 0.10 -6.95
CA TYR A 123 -2.01 0.66 -6.90
C TYR A 123 -3.12 -0.31 -7.35
N VAL A 124 -2.81 -1.55 -7.70
CA VAL A 124 -3.82 -2.60 -7.94
C VAL A 124 -4.72 -2.74 -6.70
N GLY A 125 -6.03 -2.55 -6.88
CA GLY A 125 -7.04 -2.71 -5.81
C GLY A 125 -6.94 -1.67 -4.67
N TYR A 126 -6.54 -0.43 -4.97
CA TYR A 126 -6.17 0.55 -3.94
C TYR A 126 -7.32 1.01 -3.02
N GLU A 127 -8.59 0.90 -3.43
CA GLU A 127 -9.76 1.45 -2.74
C GLU A 127 -10.02 0.89 -1.32
N ARG A 128 -9.34 -0.19 -0.90
CA ARG A 128 -9.71 -0.95 0.31
C ARG A 128 -8.55 -1.37 1.21
N ALA A 129 -7.38 -0.75 1.09
CA ALA A 129 -6.20 -1.18 1.85
C ALA A 129 -6.07 -0.43 3.21
N PRO A 130 -6.07 -1.14 4.35
CA PRO A 130 -5.72 -0.55 5.64
C PRO A 130 -4.21 -0.30 5.76
N CYS A 131 -3.81 0.59 6.65
CA CYS A 131 -2.39 0.83 6.93
C CYS A 131 -1.75 -0.36 7.65
N ASP A 132 -0.65 -0.89 7.08
CA ASP A 132 0.11 -2.03 7.63
C ASP A 132 0.86 -1.70 8.92
N VAL A 133 1.06 -0.40 9.21
CA VAL A 133 1.71 0.08 10.44
C VAL A 133 0.72 0.16 11.59
N CYS A 134 -0.39 0.89 11.43
CA CYS A 134 -1.31 1.17 12.53
C CYS A 134 -2.56 0.29 12.56
N GLY A 135 -2.94 -0.34 11.43
CA GLY A 135 -4.13 -1.18 11.27
C GLY A 135 -5.43 -0.40 11.06
N SER A 136 -5.37 0.93 10.96
CA SER A 136 -6.54 1.78 10.68
C SER A 136 -6.78 1.92 9.18
N TYR A 137 -8.05 1.93 8.77
CA TYR A 137 -8.45 2.35 7.43
C TYR A 137 -8.43 3.88 7.37
N ALA A 138 -7.64 4.46 6.47
CA ALA A 138 -7.79 5.86 6.09
C ALA A 138 -8.63 5.95 4.83
N THR A 139 -9.93 6.04 5.02
CA THR A 139 -10.83 6.64 4.04
C THR A 139 -11.59 7.74 4.76
N VAL A 140 -11.04 8.95 4.70
CA VAL A 140 -11.80 10.17 4.98
C VAL A 140 -12.19 10.76 3.62
N PRO A 141 -13.45 10.66 3.20
CA PRO A 141 -13.91 11.29 1.97
C PRO A 141 -13.62 12.80 2.01
N GLY A 142 -12.84 13.30 1.04
CA GLY A 142 -12.49 14.72 0.92
C GLY A 142 -11.11 15.14 1.43
N LEU A 143 -10.25 14.21 1.87
CA LEU A 143 -8.82 14.48 2.09
C LEU A 143 -7.97 14.06 0.88
N LEU A 144 -6.88 14.80 0.63
CA LEU A 144 -5.86 14.55 -0.41
C LEU A 144 -5.12 13.25 -0.12
N THR A 145 -5.58 12.11 -0.64
CA THR A 145 -5.10 10.76 -0.33
C THR A 145 -3.56 10.63 -0.43
N PRO A 146 -2.79 10.46 0.67
CA PRO A 146 -1.41 10.04 0.60
C PRO A 146 -1.27 8.77 1.44
N THR A 147 -1.94 7.70 1.01
CA THR A 147 -1.56 6.37 1.47
C THR A 147 -0.26 6.04 0.77
N GLY A 148 0.87 6.23 1.46
CA GLY A 148 2.18 5.85 0.96
C GLY A 148 2.19 4.37 0.63
N ARG A 149 2.67 4.04 -0.57
CA ARG A 149 2.85 2.65 -1.01
C ARG A 149 4.30 2.44 -1.40
N SER A 150 4.87 1.32 -0.97
CA SER A 150 6.18 0.86 -1.42
C SER A 150 6.13 -0.61 -1.77
N ILE A 151 6.85 -0.98 -2.82
CA ILE A 151 7.13 -2.39 -3.13
C ILE A 151 8.17 -2.87 -2.13
N GLU A 152 7.80 -3.88 -1.33
CA GLU A 152 8.73 -4.66 -0.53
C GLU A 152 9.11 -5.94 -1.28
N ASP A 153 9.85 -6.86 -0.65
CA ASP A 153 10.37 -8.05 -1.34
C ASP A 153 9.25 -8.97 -1.87
N ASP A 154 8.17 -9.14 -1.11
CA ASP A 154 7.09 -10.10 -1.39
C ASP A 154 5.67 -9.52 -1.22
N PHE A 155 5.53 -8.23 -0.86
CA PHE A 155 4.23 -7.55 -0.73
C PHE A 155 4.32 -6.05 -1.03
N VAL A 156 3.17 -5.40 -1.22
CA VAL A 156 3.09 -3.93 -1.26
C VAL A 156 2.76 -3.44 0.13
N LEU A 157 3.67 -2.69 0.73
CA LEU A 157 3.43 -2.01 1.99
C LEU A 157 2.55 -0.78 1.74
N VAL A 158 1.54 -0.61 2.58
CA VAL A 158 0.59 0.49 2.59
C VAL A 158 0.66 1.20 3.94
N HIS A 159 0.91 2.50 3.96
CA HIS A 159 1.02 3.27 5.19
C HIS A 159 0.45 4.68 5.05
N HIS A 160 0.05 5.29 6.16
CA HIS A 160 -0.24 6.74 6.14
C HIS A 160 1.07 7.52 6.03
N ALA A 161 1.02 8.73 5.46
CA ALA A 161 2.17 9.61 5.37
C ALA A 161 2.82 9.90 6.74
N GLU A 162 2.01 9.99 7.79
CA GLU A 162 2.44 10.22 9.17
C GLU A 162 2.85 8.94 9.93
N CYS A 163 2.52 7.77 9.40
CA CYS A 163 2.89 6.50 10.04
C CYS A 163 4.38 6.24 9.81
N ARG A 164 5.15 6.15 10.90
CA ARG A 164 6.56 5.78 10.84
C ARG A 164 6.71 4.30 10.52
N MET A 165 7.53 4.03 9.52
CA MET A 165 7.96 2.68 9.20
C MET A 165 8.79 2.11 10.34
N GLU A 166 8.36 0.97 10.87
CA GLU A 166 9.13 0.24 11.86
C GLU A 166 10.24 -0.53 11.14
N SER A 167 11.49 -0.39 11.61
CA SER A 167 12.56 -1.26 11.17
C SER A 167 12.29 -2.71 11.63
N LEU A 168 12.58 -3.65 10.74
CA LEU A 168 12.80 -5.04 11.12
C LEU A 168 14.30 -5.18 11.41
N GLU A 169 14.69 -5.05 12.67
CA GLU A 169 15.99 -5.53 13.14
C GLU A 169 15.92 -7.04 13.43
#